data_AF-A0A837IEJ1-F1
#
_entry.id   AF-A0A837IEJ1-F1
#
_cell.length_a   1.000
_cell.length_b   1.000
_cell.length_c   1.000
_cell.angle_alpha   90.00
_cell.angle_beta   90.00
_cell.angle_gamma   90.00
#
_symmetry.space_group_name_H-M   'P 1'
#
loop_
_entity.id
_entity.type
_entity.pdbx_description
1 polymer ?
#
loop_
_entity_poly.entity_id
_entity_poly.type
_entity_poly.pdbx_seq_one_letter_code
_entity_poly.pdbx_strand_id
1 'polypeptide(L)'
;MELPNEEILFFGILAVSLENGVGGLLMLLAAQHHMMNAETPLVAEVRVSDEFEGVPSGEATQTVCFKHLGLIPQATVPAFNHGNPNRQEMFVFSSSQLIPCGLSAFLPENRASRNLLLNTAVAMSRRSFSGGLSIRSGESAEEMRWTLVDRLPFSVIVPDRAGVKFEIAIREAESSSQFTLVPLSASPANTTGVMECLNLGFVPCGFDRNRDKDGFPVLLLGKLKRGTLLAPIKIVSGVLEPDVTEAIQGIDCRFRGGR
;
A
#
# COMPACT_ATOMS: atom_id res chain seq x y z
N MET A 1 -1.92 -31.83 -1.54
CA MET A 1 -1.50 -31.10 -0.31
C MET A 1 -2.27 -29.80 -0.36
N GLU A 2 -3.45 -29.80 0.24
CA GLU A 2 -4.36 -28.66 0.26
C GLU A 2 -3.78 -27.60 1.19
N LEU A 3 -3.70 -26.35 0.72
CA LEU A 3 -3.33 -25.21 1.56
C LEU A 3 -4.44 -24.99 2.59
N PRO A 4 -4.13 -24.69 3.86
CA PRO A 4 -5.14 -24.34 4.82
C PRO A 4 -5.83 -23.05 4.35
N ASN A 5 -7.16 -23.06 4.34
CA ASN A 5 -7.96 -21.84 4.22
C ASN A 5 -7.63 -20.96 5.43
N GLU A 6 -6.74 -19.99 5.25
CA GLU A 6 -6.56 -18.92 6.23
C GLU A 6 -7.84 -18.07 6.23
N GLU A 7 -8.61 -18.15 7.33
CA GLU A 7 -9.74 -17.25 7.57
C GLU A 7 -9.21 -15.84 7.82
N ILE A 8 -8.96 -15.10 6.73
CA ILE A 8 -8.69 -13.67 6.82
C ILE A 8 -10.02 -12.98 7.10
N LEU A 9 -10.16 -12.44 8.31
CA LEU A 9 -11.33 -11.66 8.66
C LEU A 9 -11.20 -10.25 8.06
N PHE A 10 -11.78 -10.04 6.88
CA PHE A 10 -11.92 -8.72 6.26
C PHE A 10 -13.07 -7.96 6.91
N PHE A 11 -12.77 -6.88 7.64
CA PHE A 11 -13.79 -5.89 8.00
C PHE A 11 -13.93 -4.85 6.88
N GLY A 12 -14.96 -4.98 6.06
CA GLY A 12 -15.44 -3.88 5.22
C GLY A 12 -16.23 -2.88 6.08
N ILE A 13 -15.58 -1.82 6.54
CA ILE A 13 -16.23 -0.78 7.35
C ILE A 13 -16.83 0.26 6.42
N LEU A 14 -18.11 0.16 6.10
CA LEU A 14 -18.74 1.11 5.19
C LEU A 14 -19.20 2.42 5.86
N ALA A 15 -19.49 2.40 7.17
CA ALA A 15 -19.71 3.59 8.01
C ALA A 15 -20.05 3.17 9.44
N VAL A 16 -19.47 3.83 10.45
CA VAL A 16 -19.94 3.76 11.82
C VAL A 16 -19.92 5.15 12.44
N SER A 17 -21.04 5.58 13.02
CA SER A 17 -21.12 6.82 13.79
C SER A 17 -20.36 6.67 15.12
N LEU A 18 -19.39 7.57 15.36
CA LEU A 18 -18.66 7.67 16.64
C LEU A 18 -19.52 8.31 17.75
N GLU A 19 -20.57 9.06 17.39
CA GLU A 19 -21.32 9.89 18.33
C GLU A 19 -22.49 9.16 18.99
N ASN A 20 -23.15 8.22 18.28
CA ASN A 20 -24.43 7.65 18.73
C ASN A 20 -24.60 6.14 18.45
N GLY A 21 -23.54 5.41 18.08
CA GLY A 21 -23.68 4.06 17.52
C GLY A 21 -23.14 2.92 18.39
N VAL A 22 -24.03 2.00 18.81
CA VAL A 22 -23.67 0.66 19.33
C VAL A 22 -22.79 -0.10 18.32
N GLY A 23 -22.87 0.22 17.02
CA GLY A 23 -22.06 -0.39 15.96
C GLY A 23 -20.55 -0.22 16.16
N GLY A 24 -20.07 0.93 16.64
CA GLY A 24 -18.65 1.14 16.90
C GLY A 24 -18.15 0.30 18.06
N LEU A 25 -18.96 0.21 19.12
CA LEU A 25 -18.68 -0.67 20.24
C LEU A 25 -18.67 -2.14 19.82
N LEU A 26 -19.64 -2.59 19.03
CA LEU A 26 -19.69 -3.96 18.52
C LEU A 26 -18.46 -4.30 17.68
N MET A 27 -18.00 -3.37 16.84
CA MET A 27 -16.78 -3.56 16.05
C MET A 27 -15.54 -3.64 16.93
N LEU A 28 -15.40 -2.75 17.91
CA LEU A 28 -14.28 -2.80 18.85
C LEU A 28 -14.28 -4.11 19.64
N LEU A 29 -15.45 -4.59 20.08
CA LEU A 29 -15.59 -5.87 20.76
C LEU A 29 -15.25 -7.06 19.84
N ALA A 30 -15.70 -7.05 18.59
CA ALA A 30 -15.38 -8.08 17.61
C ALA A 30 -13.88 -8.12 17.29
N ALA A 31 -13.28 -6.95 17.06
CA ALA A 31 -11.85 -6.81 16.82
C ALA A 31 -11.03 -7.24 18.05
N GLN A 32 -11.44 -6.84 19.26
CA GLN A 32 -10.82 -7.28 20.51
C GLN A 32 -10.92 -8.81 20.66
N HIS A 33 -12.09 -9.39 20.41
CA HIS A 33 -12.28 -10.84 20.45
C HIS A 33 -11.36 -11.54 19.46
N HIS A 34 -11.27 -11.06 18.22
CA HIS A 34 -10.33 -11.60 17.22
C HIS A 34 -8.88 -11.51 17.70
N MET A 35 -8.43 -10.34 18.16
CA MET A 35 -7.06 -10.15 18.63
C MET A 35 -6.68 -11.01 19.85
N MET A 36 -7.66 -11.45 20.65
CA MET A 36 -7.43 -12.33 21.79
C MET A 36 -7.46 -13.83 21.45
N ASN A 37 -8.14 -14.22 20.37
CA ASN A 37 -8.46 -15.63 20.10
C ASN A 37 -7.94 -16.15 18.75
N ALA A 38 -7.61 -15.27 17.80
CA ALA A 38 -7.11 -15.65 16.49
C ALA A 38 -5.58 -15.59 16.45
N GLU A 39 -4.98 -16.57 15.78
CA GLU A 39 -3.54 -16.57 15.47
C GLU A 39 -3.22 -15.65 14.28
N THR A 40 -4.23 -15.36 13.45
CA THR A 40 -4.12 -14.48 12.30
C THR A 40 -4.16 -13.01 12.72
N PRO A 41 -3.47 -12.14 11.98
CA PRO A 41 -3.59 -10.69 12.15
C PRO A 41 -4.99 -10.16 11.86
N LEU A 42 -5.35 -9.08 12.52
CA LEU A 42 -6.40 -8.20 12.05
C LEU A 42 -5.83 -7.33 10.92
N VAL A 43 -6.52 -7.28 9.77
CA VAL A 43 -6.15 -6.44 8.62
C VAL A 43 -7.27 -5.47 8.29
N ALA A 44 -6.91 -4.27 7.82
CA ALA A 44 -7.88 -3.25 7.46
C ALA A 44 -7.40 -2.42 6.26
N GLU A 45 -8.36 -2.07 5.41
CA GLU A 45 -8.22 -1.08 4.35
C GLU A 45 -8.86 0.22 4.86
N VAL A 46 -8.02 1.19 5.24
CA VAL A 46 -8.49 2.40 5.91
C VAL A 46 -8.58 3.54 4.91
N ARG A 47 -9.80 3.98 4.61
CA ARG A 47 -10.05 5.09 3.70
C ARG A 47 -9.52 6.40 4.27
N VAL A 48 -8.72 7.12 3.49
CA VAL A 48 -8.17 8.44 3.86
C VAL A 48 -8.66 9.54 2.92
N SER A 49 -9.94 9.50 2.55
CA SER A 49 -10.59 10.53 1.73
C SER A 49 -11.42 11.51 2.56
N ASP A 50 -11.54 12.74 2.04
CA ASP A 50 -12.51 13.71 2.54
C ASP A 50 -13.94 13.33 2.13
N GLU A 51 -14.94 13.96 2.78
CA GLU A 51 -16.33 13.86 2.35
C GLU A 51 -16.51 14.49 0.97
N PHE A 52 -17.19 13.79 0.07
CA PHE A 52 -17.41 14.29 -1.28
C PHE A 52 -18.70 13.71 -1.88
N GLU A 53 -19.52 14.57 -2.49
CA GLU A 53 -20.77 14.17 -3.18
C GLU A 53 -21.70 13.27 -2.32
N GLY A 54 -21.79 13.57 -1.03
CA GLY A 54 -22.62 12.79 -0.08
C GLY A 54 -22.04 11.43 0.29
N VAL A 55 -20.84 11.08 -0.20
CA VAL A 55 -20.07 9.93 0.27
C VAL A 55 -19.36 10.33 1.56
N PRO A 56 -19.68 9.71 2.72
CA PRO A 56 -19.09 10.06 4.01
C PRO A 56 -17.56 9.99 4.01
N SER A 57 -16.88 10.75 4.86
CA SER A 57 -15.42 10.70 4.97
C SER A 57 -14.91 9.42 5.66
N GLY A 58 -13.60 9.20 5.61
CA GLY A 58 -12.94 8.07 6.30
C GLY A 58 -12.62 8.29 7.79
N GLU A 59 -13.13 9.35 8.44
CA GLU A 59 -12.67 9.75 9.78
C GLU A 59 -12.96 8.72 10.88
N ALA A 60 -14.17 8.14 10.85
CA ALA A 60 -14.55 7.13 11.83
C ALA A 60 -13.69 5.86 11.68
N THR A 61 -13.46 5.41 10.44
CA THR A 61 -12.59 4.28 10.13
C THR A 61 -11.15 4.54 10.56
N GLN A 62 -10.62 5.74 10.32
CA GLN A 62 -9.27 6.12 10.75
C GLN A 62 -9.15 6.11 12.27
N THR A 63 -10.14 6.66 12.97
CA THR A 63 -10.14 6.72 14.44
C THR A 63 -10.22 5.32 15.05
N VAL A 64 -11.11 4.46 14.55
CA VAL A 64 -11.24 3.07 15.04
C VAL A 64 -9.95 2.29 14.74
N CYS A 65 -9.49 2.28 13.50
CA CYS A 65 -8.36 1.46 13.09
C CYS A 65 -7.04 1.93 13.72
N PHE A 66 -6.72 3.23 13.63
CA PHE A 66 -5.40 3.70 14.06
C PHE A 66 -5.34 4.06 15.54
N LYS A 67 -6.38 4.71 16.09
CA LYS A 67 -6.35 5.16 17.48
C LYS A 67 -6.84 4.10 18.47
N HIS A 68 -7.94 3.41 18.16
CA HIS A 68 -8.52 2.45 19.11
C HIS A 68 -7.94 1.04 18.98
N LEU A 69 -7.75 0.56 17.75
CA LEU A 69 -7.19 -0.76 17.49
C LEU A 69 -5.66 -0.76 17.36
N GLY A 70 -5.05 0.42 17.19
CA GLY A 70 -3.59 0.53 17.05
C GLY A 70 -3.05 -0.18 15.81
N LEU A 71 -3.83 -0.27 14.74
CA LEU A 71 -3.39 -0.90 13.49
C LEU A 71 -2.23 -0.10 12.89
N ILE A 72 -1.30 -0.83 12.31
CA ILE A 72 -0.02 -0.32 11.85
C ILE A 72 -0.08 -0.16 10.34
N PRO A 73 0.04 1.07 9.80
CA PRO A 73 0.07 1.33 8.37
C PRO A 73 1.20 0.58 7.66
N GLN A 74 0.96 0.08 6.46
CA GLN A 74 1.92 -0.69 5.67
C GLN A 74 2.04 -0.15 4.25
N ALA A 75 0.91 0.19 3.64
CA ALA A 75 0.87 0.69 2.29
C ALA A 75 -0.22 1.73 2.14
N THR A 76 -0.06 2.65 1.19
CA THR A 76 -1.12 3.55 0.77
C THR A 76 -1.24 3.49 -0.74
N VAL A 77 -2.39 3.04 -1.24
CA VAL A 77 -2.64 2.93 -2.68
C VAL A 77 -3.99 3.54 -3.07
N PRO A 78 -4.09 4.09 -4.28
CA PRO A 78 -5.36 4.51 -4.87
C PRO A 78 -6.06 3.31 -5.52
N ALA A 79 -7.04 2.71 -4.82
CA ALA A 79 -7.57 1.39 -5.17
C ALA A 79 -9.04 1.36 -5.61
N PHE A 80 -9.86 2.34 -5.21
CA PHE A 80 -11.29 2.32 -5.48
C PHE A 80 -11.70 3.45 -6.42
N ASN A 81 -12.40 3.05 -7.48
CA ASN A 81 -12.85 3.96 -8.53
C ASN A 81 -14.29 4.43 -8.27
N HIS A 82 -14.53 5.75 -8.29
CA HIS A 82 -15.86 6.32 -8.08
C HIS A 82 -16.07 7.63 -8.86
N GLY A 83 -17.34 7.98 -9.08
CA GLY A 83 -17.79 9.28 -9.56
C GLY A 83 -17.63 9.55 -11.07
N ASN A 84 -18.07 10.74 -11.49
CA ASN A 84 -17.86 11.31 -12.82
C ASN A 84 -17.49 12.80 -12.69
N PRO A 85 -16.27 13.25 -13.08
CA PRO A 85 -15.22 12.48 -13.73
C PRO A 85 -14.62 11.42 -12.81
N ASN A 86 -14.07 10.38 -13.46
CA ASN A 86 -13.51 9.20 -12.83
C ASN A 86 -12.40 9.52 -11.80
N ARG A 87 -12.56 9.08 -10.55
CA ARG A 87 -11.65 9.36 -9.44
C ARG A 87 -11.24 8.08 -8.71
N GLN A 88 -10.00 8.04 -8.28
CA GLN A 88 -9.48 7.00 -7.38
C GLN A 88 -9.44 7.50 -5.93
N GLU A 89 -9.87 6.66 -5.00
CA GLU A 89 -9.77 6.89 -3.57
C GLU A 89 -8.52 6.25 -2.99
N MET A 90 -7.87 6.96 -2.07
CA MET A 90 -6.70 6.46 -1.35
C MET A 90 -7.08 5.69 -0.10
N PHE A 91 -6.47 4.52 0.05
CA PHE A 91 -6.62 3.63 1.19
C PHE A 91 -5.26 3.33 1.79
N VAL A 92 -5.21 3.32 3.12
CA VAL A 92 -4.07 2.90 3.92
C VAL A 92 -4.31 1.46 4.39
N PHE A 93 -3.52 0.54 3.87
CA PHE A 93 -3.52 -0.86 4.23
C PHE A 93 -2.76 -1.02 5.52
N SER A 94 -3.39 -1.66 6.50
CA SER A 94 -2.93 -1.66 7.89
C SER A 94 -3.18 -2.99 8.57
N SER A 95 -2.41 -3.31 9.60
CA SER A 95 -2.66 -4.54 10.37
C SER A 95 -2.21 -4.48 11.83
N SER A 96 -2.72 -5.39 12.66
CA SER A 96 -2.42 -5.44 14.10
C SER A 96 -1.06 -6.05 14.44
N GLN A 97 -0.35 -6.61 13.45
CA GLN A 97 0.85 -7.41 13.69
C GLN A 97 2.02 -6.91 12.84
N LEU A 98 3.17 -6.76 13.50
CA LEU A 98 4.44 -6.47 12.86
C LEU A 98 4.96 -7.66 12.06
N ILE A 99 5.58 -7.35 10.94
CA ILE A 99 6.25 -8.33 10.09
C ILE A 99 7.66 -8.56 10.64
N PRO A 100 8.07 -9.81 10.91
CA PRO A 100 9.44 -10.09 11.29
C PRO A 100 10.44 -9.72 10.19
N CYS A 101 11.27 -8.71 10.43
CA CYS A 101 12.29 -8.29 9.47
C CYS A 101 13.62 -8.98 9.77
N GLY A 102 13.78 -10.20 9.26
CA GLY A 102 15.04 -10.96 9.35
C GLY A 102 16.09 -10.52 8.33
N LEU A 103 15.68 -9.83 7.26
CA LEU A 103 16.53 -9.42 6.14
C LEU A 103 16.47 -7.91 5.91
N SER A 104 17.54 -7.35 5.35
CA SER A 104 17.58 -5.95 4.91
C SER A 104 16.78 -5.75 3.61
N ALA A 105 16.12 -4.60 3.48
CA ALA A 105 15.63 -4.11 2.19
C ALA A 105 16.78 -3.45 1.42
N PHE A 106 16.95 -3.83 0.16
CA PHE A 106 17.95 -3.29 -0.75
C PHE A 106 17.31 -2.23 -1.64
N LEU A 107 17.78 -0.99 -1.51
CA LEU A 107 17.32 0.13 -2.33
C LEU A 107 18.42 0.54 -3.33
N PRO A 108 18.06 1.16 -4.45
CA PRO A 108 19.03 1.65 -5.42
C PRO A 108 20.02 2.66 -4.83
N GLU A 109 21.23 2.72 -5.39
CA GLU A 109 22.25 3.68 -4.98
C GLU A 109 21.95 5.12 -5.41
N ASN A 110 21.15 5.28 -6.47
CA ASN A 110 20.77 6.60 -6.99
C ASN A 110 20.14 7.45 -5.88
N ARG A 111 20.79 8.55 -5.53
CA ARG A 111 20.41 9.40 -4.39
C ARG A 111 18.96 9.90 -4.45
N ALA A 112 18.49 10.32 -5.62
CA ALA A 112 17.14 10.85 -5.79
C ALA A 112 16.07 9.75 -5.56
N SER A 113 16.29 8.59 -6.17
CA SER A 113 15.42 7.41 -6.04
C SER A 113 15.42 6.87 -4.62
N ARG A 114 16.59 6.78 -4.01
CA ARG A 114 16.76 6.36 -2.62
C ARG A 114 16.04 7.29 -1.65
N ASN A 115 16.21 8.61 -1.80
CA ASN A 115 15.52 9.59 -0.97
C ASN A 115 14.01 9.53 -1.15
N LEU A 116 13.52 9.30 -2.37
CA LEU A 116 12.11 9.11 -2.63
C LEU A 116 11.57 7.91 -1.84
N LEU A 117 12.22 6.75 -1.96
CA LEU A 117 11.85 5.53 -1.22
C LEU A 117 11.89 5.73 0.29
N LEU A 118 12.91 6.42 0.80
CA LEU A 118 13.07 6.73 2.22
C LEU A 118 11.94 7.60 2.77
N ASN A 119 11.57 8.66 2.04
CA ASN A 119 10.56 9.64 2.47
C ASN A 119 9.12 9.20 2.18
N THR A 120 8.92 8.06 1.50
CA THR A 120 7.60 7.52 1.19
C THR A 120 7.44 6.13 1.79
N ALA A 121 7.73 5.07 1.03
CA ALA A 121 7.49 3.69 1.43
C ALA A 121 8.14 3.32 2.76
N VAL A 122 9.40 3.72 2.98
CA VAL A 122 10.10 3.44 4.24
C VAL A 122 9.51 4.25 5.37
N ALA A 123 9.43 5.57 5.27
CA ALA A 123 8.90 6.43 6.34
C ALA A 123 7.51 5.95 6.81
N MET A 124 6.65 5.60 5.87
CA MET A 124 5.30 5.10 6.17
C MET A 124 5.28 3.73 6.86
N SER A 125 6.16 2.81 6.45
CA SER A 125 6.08 1.39 6.85
C SER A 125 7.19 0.95 7.80
N ARG A 126 8.05 1.88 8.25
CA ARG A 126 9.23 1.56 9.04
C ARG A 126 8.87 0.83 10.32
N ARG A 127 7.76 1.25 10.94
CA ARG A 127 7.27 0.68 12.19
C ARG A 127 6.55 -0.63 12.00
N SER A 128 6.17 -1.00 10.78
CA SER A 128 5.50 -2.25 10.43
C SER A 128 6.41 -3.47 10.52
N PHE A 129 7.72 -3.25 10.73
CA PHE A 129 8.75 -4.28 10.83
C PHE A 129 9.23 -4.44 12.27
N SER A 130 9.19 -5.66 12.82
CA SER A 130 9.71 -5.92 14.17
C SER A 130 11.23 -5.71 14.19
N GLY A 131 11.72 -4.83 15.07
CA GLY A 131 13.14 -4.44 15.10
C GLY A 131 13.53 -3.37 14.07
N GLY A 132 12.55 -2.87 13.30
CA GLY A 132 12.74 -1.86 12.26
C GLY A 132 13.22 -2.43 10.93
N LEU A 133 13.07 -1.64 9.87
CA LEU A 133 13.55 -1.99 8.54
C LEU A 133 15.03 -1.63 8.38
N SER A 134 15.89 -2.65 8.24
CA SER A 134 17.29 -2.45 7.87
C SER A 134 17.40 -2.14 6.38
N ILE A 135 18.14 -1.10 6.00
CA ILE A 135 18.25 -0.64 4.62
C ILE A 135 19.69 -0.74 4.15
N ARG A 136 19.90 -1.41 3.02
CA ARG A 136 21.18 -1.50 2.34
C ARG A 136 21.10 -0.89 0.94
N SER A 137 22.26 -0.60 0.36
CA SER A 137 22.37 -0.35 -1.07
C SER A 137 22.45 -1.68 -1.79
N GLY A 138 21.79 -1.80 -2.93
CA GLY A 138 21.98 -2.92 -3.83
C GLY A 138 22.27 -2.42 -5.23
N GLU A 139 23.08 -3.20 -5.93
CA GLU A 139 23.36 -3.05 -7.35
C GLU A 139 22.98 -4.37 -8.03
N SER A 140 22.19 -4.28 -9.09
CA SER A 140 21.94 -5.37 -10.01
C SER A 140 22.23 -4.88 -11.42
N ALA A 141 22.75 -5.75 -12.26
CA ALA A 141 22.93 -5.51 -13.68
C ALA A 141 21.95 -6.35 -14.52
N GLU A 142 21.08 -7.12 -13.88
CA GLU A 142 20.14 -8.00 -14.57
C GLU A 142 18.99 -7.18 -15.18
N GLU A 143 18.82 -7.30 -16.50
CA GLU A 143 17.66 -6.76 -17.20
C GLU A 143 16.41 -7.53 -16.76
N MET A 144 15.39 -6.80 -16.31
CA MET A 144 14.13 -7.38 -15.87
C MET A 144 13.14 -7.46 -17.03
N ARG A 145 12.34 -8.52 -17.03
CA ARG A 145 11.21 -8.74 -17.93
C ARG A 145 9.95 -8.80 -17.09
N TRP A 146 8.81 -8.41 -17.67
CA TRP A 146 7.60 -8.10 -16.92
C TRP A 146 6.35 -8.73 -17.54
N THR A 147 5.43 -9.20 -16.70
CA THR A 147 4.17 -9.80 -17.13
C THR A 147 3.01 -9.19 -16.34
N LEU A 148 1.92 -8.87 -17.04
CA LEU A 148 0.64 -8.49 -16.43
C LEU A 148 -0.07 -9.76 -15.95
N VAL A 149 -0.21 -9.93 -14.64
CA VAL A 149 -0.78 -11.15 -14.04
C VAL A 149 -2.23 -10.99 -13.63
N ASP A 150 -2.65 -9.78 -13.25
CA ASP A 150 -4.03 -9.45 -12.92
C ASP A 150 -4.48 -8.17 -13.61
N ARG A 151 -5.79 -8.11 -13.88
CA ARG A 151 -6.44 -6.95 -14.53
C ARG A 151 -7.51 -6.30 -13.64
N LEU A 152 -7.95 -6.99 -12.59
CA LEU A 152 -9.03 -6.57 -11.70
C LEU A 152 -8.66 -6.91 -10.24
N PRO A 153 -9.09 -6.10 -9.25
CA PRO A 153 -9.80 -4.82 -9.40
C PRO A 153 -8.91 -3.69 -9.96
N PHE A 154 -7.59 -3.90 -9.96
CA PHE A 154 -6.61 -3.08 -10.65
C PHE A 154 -5.58 -3.96 -11.37
N SER A 155 -4.75 -3.36 -12.22
CA SER A 155 -3.74 -4.10 -12.97
C SER A 155 -2.54 -4.42 -12.09
N VAL A 156 -2.02 -5.65 -12.14
CA VAL A 156 -0.82 -6.06 -11.39
C VAL A 156 0.24 -6.54 -12.36
N ILE A 157 1.40 -5.89 -12.35
CA ILE A 157 2.56 -6.29 -13.14
C ILE A 157 3.63 -6.85 -12.20
N VAL A 158 4.18 -8.01 -12.54
CA VAL A 158 5.25 -8.67 -11.78
C VAL A 158 6.46 -8.99 -12.67
N PRO A 159 7.65 -9.15 -12.08
CA PRO A 159 8.82 -9.65 -12.80
C PRO A 159 8.60 -11.09 -13.28
N ASP A 160 8.96 -11.36 -14.53
CA ASP A 160 8.88 -12.68 -15.16
C ASP A 160 9.92 -12.81 -16.26
N ARG A 161 10.74 -13.86 -16.21
CA ARG A 161 11.82 -14.12 -17.19
C ARG A 161 11.30 -14.27 -18.62
N ALA A 162 10.09 -14.78 -18.81
CA ALA A 162 9.45 -14.94 -20.12
C ALA A 162 8.63 -13.70 -20.55
N GLY A 163 8.62 -12.66 -19.72
CA GLY A 163 7.82 -11.46 -19.92
C GLY A 163 8.33 -10.53 -21.02
N VAL A 164 7.72 -9.36 -21.08
CA VAL A 164 7.98 -8.32 -22.07
C VAL A 164 8.80 -7.17 -21.47
N LYS A 165 9.14 -6.17 -22.29
CA LYS A 165 9.66 -4.89 -21.80
C LYS A 165 8.60 -4.18 -20.97
N PHE A 166 9.04 -3.44 -19.94
CA PHE A 166 8.10 -2.90 -18.97
C PHE A 166 7.12 -1.89 -19.58
N GLU A 167 7.56 -1.06 -20.53
CA GLU A 167 6.68 -0.09 -21.20
C GLU A 167 5.54 -0.76 -21.97
N ILE A 168 5.75 -1.99 -22.45
CA ILE A 168 4.71 -2.78 -23.11
C ILE A 168 3.70 -3.27 -22.07
N ALA A 169 4.17 -3.83 -20.94
CA ALA A 169 3.31 -4.28 -19.85
C ALA A 169 2.50 -3.12 -19.24
N ILE A 170 3.09 -1.93 -19.09
CA ILE A 170 2.39 -0.73 -18.61
C ILE A 170 1.25 -0.32 -19.55
N ARG A 171 1.50 -0.31 -20.87
CA ARG A 171 0.46 0.03 -21.86
C ARG A 171 -0.71 -0.96 -21.81
N GLU A 172 -0.43 -2.25 -21.65
CA GLU A 172 -1.47 -3.27 -21.48
C GLU A 172 -2.24 -3.06 -20.17
N ALA A 173 -1.53 -2.81 -19.06
CA ALA A 173 -2.12 -2.54 -17.75
C ALA A 173 -3.04 -1.31 -17.76
N GLU A 174 -2.62 -0.20 -18.37
CA GLU A 174 -3.39 1.04 -18.51
C GLU A 174 -4.61 0.90 -19.43
N SER A 175 -4.61 -0.11 -20.32
CA SER A 175 -5.80 -0.44 -21.12
C SER A 175 -6.89 -1.14 -20.30
N SER A 176 -6.49 -1.80 -19.20
CA SER A 176 -7.38 -2.61 -18.36
C SER A 176 -7.87 -1.86 -17.11
N SER A 177 -7.00 -1.07 -16.47
CA SER A 177 -7.28 -0.39 -15.20
C SER A 177 -6.72 1.04 -15.16
N GLN A 178 -7.27 1.85 -14.27
CA GLN A 178 -6.79 3.20 -13.96
C GLN A 178 -5.60 3.20 -13.01
N PHE A 179 -5.48 2.15 -12.19
CA PHE A 179 -4.35 1.95 -11.28
C PHE A 179 -3.59 0.69 -11.67
N THR A 180 -2.27 0.79 -11.64
CA THR A 180 -1.36 -0.34 -11.83
C THR A 180 -0.47 -0.46 -10.60
N LEU A 181 -0.39 -1.66 -10.05
CA LEU A 181 0.47 -2.02 -8.93
C LEU A 181 1.59 -2.93 -9.41
N VAL A 182 2.80 -2.69 -8.89
CA VAL A 182 3.97 -3.53 -9.06
C VAL A 182 4.47 -3.93 -7.67
N PRO A 183 4.14 -5.14 -7.20
CA PRO A 183 4.80 -5.72 -6.04
C PRO A 183 6.18 -6.23 -6.47
N LEU A 184 7.22 -5.74 -5.82
CA LEU A 184 8.59 -6.10 -6.14
C LEU A 184 9.38 -6.36 -4.86
N SER A 185 9.95 -7.57 -4.74
CA SER A 185 10.83 -7.90 -3.63
C SER A 185 12.02 -6.93 -3.57
N ALA A 186 12.27 -6.35 -2.39
CA ALA A 186 13.38 -5.44 -2.11
C ALA A 186 14.70 -6.21 -1.87
N SER A 187 15.01 -7.13 -2.78
CA SER A 187 16.24 -7.92 -2.80
C SER A 187 17.32 -7.25 -3.67
N PRO A 188 18.60 -7.64 -3.54
CA PRO A 188 19.67 -7.08 -4.38
C PRO A 188 19.39 -7.22 -5.88
N ALA A 189 18.86 -8.38 -6.30
CA ALA A 189 18.62 -8.72 -7.71
C ALA A 189 17.59 -7.80 -8.38
N ASN A 190 16.65 -7.25 -7.61
CA ASN A 190 15.54 -6.47 -8.12
C ASN A 190 15.78 -4.95 -8.11
N THR A 191 16.95 -4.49 -7.66
CA THR A 191 17.22 -3.04 -7.56
C THR A 191 17.13 -2.32 -8.90
N THR A 192 17.49 -2.97 -10.01
CA THR A 192 17.28 -2.45 -11.38
C THR A 192 15.80 -2.32 -11.72
N GLY A 193 14.97 -3.30 -11.36
CA GLY A 193 13.52 -3.24 -11.56
C GLY A 193 12.87 -2.10 -10.76
N VAL A 194 13.33 -1.88 -9.52
CA VAL A 194 12.90 -0.72 -8.71
C VAL A 194 13.24 0.58 -9.44
N MET A 195 14.47 0.72 -9.94
CA MET A 195 14.88 1.91 -10.70
C MET A 195 14.04 2.10 -11.97
N GLU A 196 13.78 1.03 -12.71
CA GLU A 196 12.95 1.05 -13.92
C GLU A 196 11.54 1.59 -13.62
N CYS A 197 10.91 1.10 -12.54
CA CYS A 197 9.63 1.59 -12.03
C CYS A 197 9.66 3.09 -11.72
N LEU A 198 10.64 3.55 -10.94
CA LEU A 198 10.73 4.95 -10.56
C LEU A 198 10.97 5.87 -11.78
N ASN A 199 11.81 5.44 -12.72
CA ASN A 199 12.09 6.17 -13.95
C ASN A 199 10.86 6.29 -14.85
N LEU A 200 10.00 5.26 -14.87
CA LEU A 200 8.73 5.28 -15.59
C LEU A 200 7.58 5.90 -14.78
N GLY A 201 7.89 6.56 -13.66
CA GLY A 201 6.95 7.37 -12.89
C GLY A 201 6.02 6.57 -11.99
N PHE A 202 6.42 5.38 -11.55
CA PHE A 202 5.76 4.71 -10.43
C PHE A 202 6.14 5.39 -9.11
N VAL A 203 5.20 5.40 -8.18
CA VAL A 203 5.31 6.00 -6.85
C VAL A 203 5.49 4.88 -5.81
N PRO A 204 6.47 4.95 -4.91
CA PRO A 204 6.56 3.98 -3.82
C PRO A 204 5.40 4.15 -2.84
N CYS A 205 4.60 3.11 -2.73
CA CYS A 205 3.34 3.08 -2.00
C CYS A 205 3.44 2.39 -0.65
N GLY A 206 4.63 2.00 -0.18
CA GLY A 206 4.80 1.22 1.05
C GLY A 206 5.38 -0.15 0.82
N PHE A 207 5.24 -1.01 1.83
CA PHE A 207 5.61 -2.41 1.75
C PHE A 207 4.38 -3.29 1.93
N ASP A 208 4.36 -4.42 1.24
CA ASP A 208 3.36 -5.45 1.50
C ASP A 208 3.50 -5.97 2.93
N ARG A 209 2.39 -6.41 3.49
CA ARG A 209 2.37 -7.20 4.72
C ARG A 209 3.25 -8.44 4.58
N ASN A 210 3.15 -9.09 3.43
CA ASN A 210 3.79 -10.38 3.20
C ASN A 210 5.19 -10.18 2.64
N ARG A 211 6.08 -11.08 3.06
CA ARG A 211 7.43 -11.18 2.50
C ARG A 211 7.37 -12.00 1.22
N ASP A 212 8.38 -11.87 0.37
CA ASP A 212 8.53 -12.79 -0.74
C ASP A 212 8.90 -14.20 -0.25
N LYS A 213 8.96 -15.14 -1.18
CA LYS A 213 9.33 -16.54 -0.93
C LYS A 213 10.71 -16.72 -0.27
N ASP A 214 11.61 -15.74 -0.44
CA ASP A 214 12.98 -15.77 0.06
C ASP A 214 13.12 -14.97 1.38
N GLY A 215 12.00 -14.40 1.88
CA GLY A 215 11.92 -13.66 3.13
C GLY A 215 12.25 -12.17 3.04
N PHE A 216 12.45 -11.62 1.84
CA PHE A 216 12.68 -10.18 1.65
C PHE A 216 11.36 -9.40 1.77
N PRO A 217 11.40 -8.14 2.26
CA PRO A 217 10.27 -7.24 2.19
C PRO A 217 9.84 -7.01 0.74
N VAL A 218 8.54 -6.95 0.48
CA VAL A 218 8.00 -6.64 -0.85
C VAL A 218 7.64 -5.15 -0.91
N LEU A 219 8.34 -4.39 -1.74
CA LEU A 219 8.04 -3.00 -2.02
C LEU A 219 6.82 -2.92 -2.96
N LEU A 220 5.87 -2.06 -2.64
CA LEU A 220 4.72 -1.78 -3.48
C LEU A 220 4.95 -0.48 -4.25
N LEU A 221 4.88 -0.56 -5.58
CA LEU A 221 5.05 0.57 -6.49
C LEU A 221 3.77 0.77 -7.29
N GLY A 222 3.19 1.95 -7.25
CA GLY A 222 1.91 2.25 -7.88
C GLY A 222 2.00 3.28 -8.98
N LYS A 223 1.15 3.19 -10.00
CA LYS A 223 1.01 4.20 -11.05
C LYS A 223 -0.45 4.43 -11.39
N LEU A 224 -0.83 5.71 -11.50
CA LEU A 224 -2.12 6.11 -12.05
C LEU A 224 -2.00 6.33 -13.55
N LYS A 225 -2.98 5.83 -14.30
CA LYS A 225 -3.16 6.15 -15.70
C LYS A 225 -3.35 7.66 -15.87
N ARG A 226 -2.72 8.22 -16.91
CA ARG A 226 -2.84 9.65 -17.23
C ARG A 226 -4.31 10.06 -17.38
N GLY A 227 -4.66 11.18 -16.75
CA GLY A 227 -6.03 11.70 -16.75
C GLY A 227 -6.91 11.20 -15.60
N THR A 228 -6.46 10.19 -14.85
CA THR A 228 -7.14 9.75 -13.62
C THR A 228 -7.05 10.84 -12.55
N LEU A 229 -8.18 11.13 -11.89
CA LEU A 229 -8.22 12.05 -10.77
C LEU A 229 -8.08 11.28 -9.45
N LEU A 230 -7.55 11.94 -8.42
CA LEU A 230 -7.57 11.43 -7.05
C LEU A 230 -8.59 12.21 -6.22
N ALA A 231 -9.41 11.49 -5.46
CA ALA A 231 -10.26 12.09 -4.43
C ALA A 231 -9.40 12.88 -3.44
N PRO A 232 -9.85 14.04 -2.93
CA PRO A 232 -9.14 14.76 -1.88
C PRO A 232 -8.95 13.86 -0.65
N ILE A 233 -7.76 13.92 -0.05
CA ILE A 233 -7.47 13.15 1.15
C ILE A 233 -7.75 13.96 2.42
N LYS A 234 -8.18 13.27 3.48
CA LYS A 234 -8.31 13.82 4.83
C LYS A 234 -7.78 12.82 5.84
N ILE A 235 -6.71 13.19 6.53
CA ILE A 235 -6.10 12.40 7.61
C ILE A 235 -6.51 13.03 8.95
N VAL A 236 -7.13 12.26 9.83
CA VAL A 236 -7.56 12.74 11.15
C VAL A 236 -6.34 13.10 12.00
N SER A 237 -6.36 14.29 12.60
CA SER A 237 -5.26 14.73 13.46
C SER A 237 -5.06 13.79 14.65
N GLY A 238 -3.83 13.35 14.89
CA GLY A 238 -3.44 12.57 16.06
C GLY A 238 -3.83 11.08 16.02
N VAL A 239 -4.33 10.57 14.89
CA VAL A 239 -4.54 9.10 14.74
C VAL A 239 -3.33 8.41 14.12
N LEU A 240 -2.53 9.14 13.34
CA LEU A 240 -1.26 8.69 12.78
C LEU A 240 -0.13 9.57 13.28
N GLU A 241 1.07 9.03 13.22
CA GLU A 241 2.28 9.76 13.56
C GLU A 241 2.65 10.78 12.48
N PRO A 242 3.38 11.84 12.83
CA PRO A 242 3.71 12.91 11.88
C PRO A 242 4.48 12.42 10.65
N ASP A 243 5.47 11.54 10.83
CA ASP A 243 6.29 11.00 9.75
C ASP A 243 5.48 10.12 8.78
N VAL A 244 4.56 9.32 9.31
CA VAL A 244 3.62 8.52 8.49
C VAL A 244 2.68 9.45 7.72
N THR A 245 2.16 10.49 8.37
CA THR A 245 1.27 11.48 7.75
C THR A 245 1.97 12.21 6.61
N GLU A 246 3.21 12.68 6.82
CA GLU A 246 4.04 13.31 5.80
C GLU A 246 4.33 12.36 4.63
N ALA A 247 4.60 11.08 4.91
CA ALA A 247 4.82 10.09 3.86
C ALA A 247 3.57 9.87 2.99
N ILE A 248 2.38 9.73 3.61
CA ILE A 248 1.10 9.59 2.90
C ILE A 248 0.82 10.82 2.02
N GLN A 249 1.01 12.03 2.57
CA GLN A 249 0.85 13.28 1.82
C GLN A 249 1.86 13.38 0.66
N GLY A 250 3.10 12.96 0.88
CA GLY A 250 4.13 12.88 -0.16
C GLY A 250 3.74 11.92 -1.29
N ILE A 251 3.17 10.76 -0.96
CA ILE A 251 2.64 9.79 -1.92
C ILE A 251 1.48 10.40 -2.73
N ASP A 252 0.50 11.02 -2.07
CA ASP A 252 -0.63 11.70 -2.71
C ASP A 252 -0.14 12.80 -3.68
N CYS A 253 0.78 13.65 -3.23
CA CYS A 253 1.35 14.72 -4.05
C CYS A 253 2.06 14.18 -5.29
N ARG A 254 2.74 13.04 -5.20
CA ARG A 254 3.41 12.40 -6.34
C ARG A 254 2.42 11.83 -7.34
N PHE A 255 1.37 11.18 -6.88
CA PHE A 255 0.30 10.72 -7.78
C PHE A 255 -0.42 11.89 -8.47
N ARG A 256 -0.62 13.02 -7.79
CA ARG A 256 -1.20 14.23 -8.38
C ARG A 256 -0.23 15.00 -9.30
N GLY A 257 1.07 14.95 -8.99
CA GLY A 257 2.14 15.68 -9.66
C GLY A 257 2.62 15.06 -10.98
N GLY A 258 2.12 13.89 -11.36
CA GLY A 258 2.34 13.30 -12.70
C GLY A 258 1.54 13.98 -13.83
N ARG A 259 1.22 15.28 -13.69
CA ARG A 259 0.45 16.07 -14.66
C ARG A 259 1.36 16.91 -15.55
#